data_AF-A0A969QTU5-F1
#
_entry.id   AF-A0A969QTU5-F1
#
_cell.length_a   1.000
_cell.length_b   1.000
_cell.length_c   1.000
_cell.angle_alpha   90.00
_cell.angle_beta   90.00
_cell.angle_gamma   90.00
#
_symmetry.space_group_name_H-M   'P 1'
#
loop_
_entity.id
_entity.type
_entity.pdbx_description
1 polymer ?
#
loop_
_entity_poly.entity_id
_entity_poly.type
_entity_poly.pdbx_seq_one_letter_code
_entity_poly.pdbx_strand_id
1 'polypeptide(L)'
;MPTPIVPVSWLHDHLSDPNLVLLDCRFSLAAARAGRQQYESGHIPGAYYVDLNQDLSGSVGRHGGRHPLPNPVELAEKFAAMGICSGGTQEPTQVVVYDNGLAFAARCWWLLRYLGHDAVKVLDGGFQAWQVAGYPV
;
A
#
# COMPACT_ATOMS: atom_id res chain seq x y z
N MET A 1 -15.51 -12.17 8.40
CA MET A 1 -14.55 -11.06 8.20
C MET A 1 -14.93 -10.35 6.91
N PRO A 2 -14.95 -9.00 6.86
CA PRO A 2 -15.17 -8.28 5.62
C PRO A 2 -14.06 -8.62 4.60
N THR A 3 -14.40 -8.65 3.32
CA THR A 3 -13.52 -9.08 2.22
C THR A 3 -12.21 -8.30 2.23
N PRO A 4 -11.02 -8.92 2.08
CA PRO A 4 -9.75 -8.20 2.14
C PRO A 4 -9.41 -7.45 0.83
N ILE A 5 -10.28 -7.53 -0.18
CA ILE A 5 -10.11 -6.92 -1.50
C ILE A 5 -11.25 -5.97 -1.83
N VAL A 6 -10.99 -4.98 -2.67
CA VAL A 6 -11.99 -4.07 -3.27
C VAL A 6 -11.83 -4.02 -4.78
N PRO A 7 -12.92 -3.96 -5.57
CA PRO A 7 -12.83 -3.82 -7.03
C PRO A 7 -12.39 -2.40 -7.41
N VAL A 8 -11.80 -2.26 -8.62
CA VAL A 8 -11.36 -0.95 -9.14
C VAL A 8 -12.48 0.08 -9.25
N SER A 9 -13.72 -0.35 -9.52
CA SER A 9 -14.89 0.54 -9.57
C SER A 9 -15.21 1.14 -8.20
N TRP A 10 -15.13 0.34 -7.12
CA TRP A 10 -15.33 0.84 -5.77
C TRP A 10 -14.29 1.91 -5.45
N LEU A 11 -13.01 1.66 -5.76
CA LEU A 11 -11.97 2.66 -5.52
C LEU A 11 -12.24 3.94 -6.31
N HIS A 12 -12.64 3.83 -7.58
CA HIS A 12 -12.97 4.98 -8.42
C HIS A 12 -14.07 5.84 -7.81
N ASP A 13 -15.14 5.22 -7.31
CA ASP A 13 -16.28 5.91 -6.70
C ASP A 13 -15.92 6.61 -5.37
N HIS A 14 -14.82 6.21 -4.71
CA HIS A 14 -14.40 6.71 -3.41
C HIS A 14 -13.11 7.56 -3.46
N LEU A 15 -12.57 7.86 -4.65
CA LEU A 15 -11.31 8.61 -4.79
C LEU A 15 -11.31 9.99 -4.09
N SER A 16 -12.48 10.62 -3.93
CA SER A 16 -12.61 11.91 -3.27
C SER A 16 -12.88 11.82 -1.76
N ASP A 17 -12.90 10.61 -1.18
CA ASP A 17 -13.10 10.42 0.25
C ASP A 17 -11.86 10.91 1.02
N PRO A 18 -11.98 11.94 1.88
CA PRO A 18 -10.85 12.44 2.65
C PRO A 18 -10.32 11.46 3.71
N ASN A 19 -11.07 10.40 4.03
CA ASN A 19 -10.65 9.33 4.96
C ASN A 19 -10.06 8.11 4.24
N LEU A 20 -9.79 8.20 2.93
CA LEU A 20 -9.15 7.16 2.13
C LEU A 20 -7.68 7.49 1.88
N VAL A 21 -6.79 6.54 2.17
CA VAL A 21 -5.37 6.59 1.81
C VAL A 21 -5.02 5.49 0.82
N LEU A 22 -4.33 5.86 -0.24
CA LEU A 22 -3.88 4.93 -1.28
C LEU A 22 -2.37 4.70 -1.18
N LEU A 23 -1.97 3.43 -1.21
CA LEU A 23 -0.56 3.04 -1.17
C LEU A 23 -0.19 2.25 -2.42
N ASP A 24 0.73 2.80 -3.20
CA ASP A 24 1.36 2.13 -4.34
C ASP A 24 2.58 1.33 -3.85
N CYS A 25 2.50 0.02 -3.96
CA CYS A 25 3.54 -0.93 -3.56
C CYS A 25 4.22 -1.59 -4.77
N ARG A 26 4.11 -1.03 -5.99
CA ARG A 26 4.78 -1.57 -7.18
C ARG A 26 6.29 -1.65 -6.94
N PHE A 27 6.88 -2.80 -7.22
CA PHE A 27 8.31 -3.06 -7.03
C PHE A 27 8.84 -4.08 -8.04
N SER A 28 10.16 -4.12 -8.23
CA SER A 28 10.84 -5.17 -9.01
C SER A 28 12.04 -5.71 -8.26
N LEU A 29 12.05 -7.03 -8.03
CA LEU A 29 13.19 -7.71 -7.40
C LEU A 29 14.45 -7.69 -8.27
N ALA A 30 14.31 -7.54 -9.59
CA ALA A 30 15.43 -7.45 -10.52
C ALA A 30 15.96 -6.01 -10.67
N ALA A 31 15.13 -5.01 -10.38
CA ALA A 31 15.47 -3.60 -10.56
C ALA A 31 14.78 -2.73 -9.49
N ALA A 32 15.48 -2.51 -8.36
CA ALA A 32 14.90 -1.86 -7.18
C ALA A 32 14.33 -0.44 -7.42
N ARG A 33 14.79 0.26 -8.47
CA ARG A 33 14.28 1.60 -8.84
C ARG A 33 13.05 1.57 -9.73
N ALA A 34 12.71 0.43 -10.32
CA ALA A 34 11.63 0.35 -11.31
C ALA A 34 10.27 0.71 -10.73
N GLY A 35 9.98 0.32 -9.48
CA GLY A 35 8.72 0.66 -8.79
C GLY A 35 8.53 2.17 -8.67
N ARG A 36 9.56 2.85 -8.16
CA ARG A 36 9.56 4.32 -8.02
C ARG A 36 9.42 5.03 -9.37
N GLN A 37 10.13 4.57 -10.39
CA GLN A 37 10.03 5.13 -11.74
C GLN A 37 8.63 4.93 -12.34
N GLN A 38 8.00 3.77 -12.11
CA GLN A 38 6.63 3.50 -12.53
C GLN A 38 5.64 4.42 -11.83
N TYR A 39 5.79 4.63 -10.52
CA TYR A 39 4.99 5.59 -9.76
C TYR A 39 5.13 7.02 -10.31
N GLU A 40 6.35 7.49 -10.53
CA GLU A 40 6.62 8.84 -11.07
C GLU A 40 6.09 9.03 -12.51
N SER A 41 6.01 7.95 -13.29
CA SER A 41 5.48 7.99 -14.66
C SER A 41 3.95 7.96 -14.73
N GLY A 42 3.27 7.57 -13.63
CA GLY A 42 1.81 7.51 -13.54
C GLY A 42 1.35 6.57 -12.43
N HIS A 43 0.42 7.04 -11.61
CA HIS A 43 -0.09 6.32 -10.44
C HIS A 43 -1.54 6.70 -10.17
N ILE A 44 -2.27 5.91 -9.39
CA ILE A 44 -3.65 6.27 -9.02
C ILE A 44 -3.62 7.62 -8.26
N PRO A 45 -4.42 8.63 -8.65
CA PRO A 45 -4.35 9.96 -8.06
C PRO A 45 -4.44 9.94 -6.54
N GLY A 46 -3.54 10.70 -5.89
CA GLY A 46 -3.47 10.78 -4.43
C GLY A 46 -2.74 9.62 -3.73
N ALA A 47 -2.24 8.62 -4.48
CA ALA A 47 -1.48 7.53 -3.89
C ALA A 47 -0.09 7.96 -3.38
N TYR A 48 0.31 7.42 -2.22
CA TYR A 48 1.68 7.46 -1.73
C TYR A 48 2.45 6.24 -2.21
N TYR A 49 3.68 6.44 -2.66
CA TYR A 49 4.58 5.31 -2.97
C TYR A 49 5.20 4.74 -1.70
N VAL A 50 5.18 3.41 -1.59
CA VAL A 50 5.78 2.66 -0.48
C VAL A 50 6.72 1.59 -1.02
N ASP A 51 8.01 1.75 -0.75
CA ASP A 51 9.07 0.92 -1.30
C ASP A 51 9.26 -0.39 -0.51
N LEU A 52 9.35 -1.52 -1.20
CA LEU A 52 9.53 -2.83 -0.56
C LEU A 52 10.79 -2.89 0.31
N ASN A 53 11.91 -2.37 -0.20
CA ASN A 53 13.21 -2.51 0.46
C ASN A 53 13.44 -1.43 1.51
N GLN A 54 12.99 -0.20 1.24
CA GLN A 54 13.27 0.94 2.12
C GLN A 54 12.22 1.09 3.22
N ASP A 55 10.97 0.67 2.97
CA ASP A 55 9.85 0.97 3.86
C ASP A 55 9.24 -0.29 4.47
N LEU A 56 9.01 -1.31 3.63
CA LEU A 56 8.33 -2.54 4.06
C LEU A 56 9.30 -3.63 4.55
N SER A 57 10.59 -3.29 4.70
CA SER A 57 11.64 -4.21 5.09
C SER A 57 12.63 -3.56 6.06
N GLY A 58 13.13 -4.36 7.00
CA GLY A 58 14.27 -3.99 7.83
C GLY A 58 15.61 -4.29 7.14
N SER A 59 16.71 -3.89 7.78
CA SER A 59 18.06 -4.21 7.30
C SER A 59 18.30 -5.73 7.28
N VAL A 60 18.89 -6.22 6.20
CA VAL A 60 19.26 -7.65 6.05
C VAL A 60 20.29 -8.01 7.11
N GLY A 61 19.93 -8.98 7.97
CA GLY A 61 20.81 -9.52 9.00
C GLY A 61 21.09 -11.00 8.81
N ARG A 62 21.64 -11.65 9.85
CA ARG A 62 21.88 -13.10 9.87
C ARG A 62 20.58 -13.91 9.74
N HIS A 63 19.48 -13.37 10.23
CA HIS A 63 18.14 -13.97 10.23
C HIS A 63 17.13 -13.02 9.57
N GLY A 64 15.95 -13.50 9.20
CA GLY A 64 14.87 -12.69 8.60
C GLY A 64 14.79 -12.71 7.07
N GLY A 65 15.73 -13.37 6.39
CA GLY A 65 15.70 -13.55 4.93
C GLY A 65 16.00 -12.26 4.15
N ARG A 66 15.47 -12.16 2.92
CA ARG A 66 15.75 -11.04 1.99
C ARG A 66 14.95 -9.77 2.28
N HIS A 67 13.83 -9.88 3.00
CA HIS A 67 12.96 -8.75 3.38
C HIS A 67 12.54 -8.91 4.87
N PRO A 68 13.46 -8.69 5.82
CA PRO A 68 13.16 -8.79 7.25
C PRO A 68 12.03 -7.86 7.69
N LEU A 69 11.45 -8.08 8.87
CA LEU A 69 10.47 -7.13 9.42
C LEU A 69 11.12 -5.75 9.63
N PRO A 70 10.45 -4.66 9.22
CA PRO A 70 10.91 -3.31 9.53
C PRO A 70 10.74 -3.01 11.03
N ASN A 71 11.39 -1.95 11.50
CA ASN A 71 11.14 -1.43 12.85
C ASN A 71 9.65 -1.00 12.93
N PRO A 72 8.85 -1.57 13.85
CA PRO A 72 7.42 -1.28 13.91
C PRO A 72 7.13 0.19 14.28
N VAL A 73 8.00 0.85 15.04
CA VAL A 73 7.82 2.26 15.43
C VAL A 73 8.03 3.17 14.22
N GLU A 74 9.16 3.01 13.51
CA GLU A 74 9.47 3.80 12.31
C GLU A 74 8.42 3.59 11.21
N LEU A 75 7.95 2.34 11.05
CA LEU A 75 6.90 2.05 10.08
C LEU A 75 5.57 2.71 10.46
N ALA A 76 5.18 2.68 11.74
CA ALA A 76 3.96 3.32 12.21
C ALA A 76 4.02 4.85 12.04
N GLU A 77 5.15 5.48 12.37
CA GLU A 77 5.37 6.92 12.16
C GLU A 77 5.26 7.29 10.68
N LYS A 78 5.81 6.46 9.79
CA LYS A 78 5.69 6.68 8.34
C LYS A 78 4.25 6.62 7.86
N PHE A 79 3.49 5.61 8.28
CA PHE A 79 2.07 5.52 7.92
C PHE A 79 1.24 6.68 8.51
N ALA A 80 1.53 7.10 9.74
CA ALA A 80 0.89 8.26 10.35
C ALA A 80 1.17 9.56 9.57
N ALA A 81 2.40 9.74 9.06
CA ALA A 81 2.76 10.87 8.22
C ALA A 81 2.03 10.89 6.85
N MET A 82 1.50 9.75 6.40
CA MET A 82 0.61 9.63 5.23
C MET A 82 -0.87 9.83 5.59
N GLY A 83 -1.19 10.18 6.83
CA GLY A 83 -2.56 10.38 7.30
C GLY A 83 -3.28 9.10 7.75
N ILE A 84 -2.58 7.97 7.86
CA ILE A 84 -3.18 6.71 8.31
C ILE A 84 -3.34 6.74 9.83
N CYS A 85 -4.59 6.77 10.29
CA CYS A 85 -4.96 6.65 11.68
C CYS A 85 -5.68 5.31 11.91
N SER A 86 -5.23 4.52 12.89
CA SER A 86 -5.88 3.25 13.28
C SER A 86 -7.15 3.45 14.13
N GLY A 87 -7.59 4.70 14.31
CA GLY A 87 -8.76 5.08 15.08
C GLY A 87 -8.44 5.52 16.51
N GLY A 88 -9.50 5.57 17.34
CA GLY A 88 -9.45 6.05 18.72
C GLY A 88 -10.75 6.78 19.05
N THR A 89 -10.70 8.11 19.07
CA THR A 89 -11.91 8.96 19.10
C THR A 89 -12.52 9.20 17.73
N GLN A 90 -11.84 8.76 16.66
CA GLN A 90 -12.24 8.91 15.26
C GLN A 90 -12.35 7.53 14.60
N GLU A 91 -13.09 7.47 13.48
CA GLU A 91 -13.09 6.30 12.62
C GLU A 91 -11.69 6.02 12.06
N PRO A 92 -11.30 4.75 11.90
CA PRO A 92 -10.02 4.43 11.29
C PRO A 92 -10.01 4.87 9.82
N THR A 93 -8.84 5.30 9.35
CA THR A 93 -8.59 5.61 7.93
C THR A 93 -8.76 4.35 7.10
N GLN A 94 -9.51 4.43 6.00
CA GLN A 94 -9.56 3.31 5.05
C GLN A 94 -8.29 3.35 4.20
N VAL A 95 -7.52 2.26 4.19
CA VAL A 95 -6.33 2.12 3.34
C VAL A 95 -6.62 1.17 2.19
N VAL A 96 -6.27 1.55 0.97
CA VAL A 96 -6.25 0.63 -0.19
C VAL A 96 -4.83 0.55 -0.72
N VAL A 97 -4.28 -0.67 -0.72
CA VAL A 97 -2.94 -0.96 -1.24
C VAL A 97 -3.04 -1.62 -2.61
N TYR A 98 -2.14 -1.29 -3.52
CA TYR A 98 -2.09 -1.91 -4.84
C TYR A 98 -0.66 -2.09 -5.34
N ASP A 99 -0.50 -3.01 -6.27
CA ASP A 99 0.72 -3.18 -7.06
C ASP A 99 0.33 -3.65 -8.48
N ASN A 100 1.25 -4.29 -9.21
CA ASN A 100 0.98 -4.85 -10.54
C ASN A 100 0.47 -6.30 -10.49
N GLY A 101 -0.33 -6.67 -9.48
CA GLY A 101 -0.81 -8.04 -9.28
C GLY A 101 0.26 -8.97 -8.70
N LEU A 102 1.20 -8.40 -7.94
CA LEU A 102 2.31 -9.11 -7.30
C LEU A 102 2.04 -9.27 -5.79
N ALA A 103 3.07 -9.69 -5.04
CA ALA A 103 2.96 -9.96 -3.62
C ALA A 103 3.23 -8.74 -2.72
N PHE A 104 3.52 -7.57 -3.28
CA PHE A 104 4.04 -6.43 -2.52
C PHE A 104 2.93 -5.61 -1.87
N ALA A 105 1.78 -5.48 -2.53
CA ALA A 105 0.57 -4.94 -1.92
C ALA A 105 0.14 -5.83 -0.73
N ALA A 106 0.17 -7.16 -0.89
CA ALA A 106 -0.14 -8.10 0.18
C ALA A 106 0.83 -7.97 1.38
N ARG A 107 2.11 -7.70 1.12
CA ARG A 107 3.12 -7.41 2.16
C ARG A 107 2.75 -6.16 2.97
N CYS A 108 2.37 -5.07 2.30
CA CYS A 108 1.94 -3.84 2.96
C CYS A 108 0.64 -4.04 3.75
N TRP A 109 -0.37 -4.69 3.14
CA TRP A 109 -1.61 -5.09 3.80
C TRP A 109 -1.35 -5.87 5.09
N TRP A 110 -0.46 -6.86 5.05
CA TRP A 110 -0.12 -7.64 6.23
C TRP A 110 0.58 -6.81 7.30
N LEU A 111 1.50 -5.92 6.92
CA LEU A 111 2.23 -5.05 7.86
C LEU A 111 1.31 -4.05 8.57
N LEU A 112 0.36 -3.45 7.86
CA LEU A 112 -0.66 -2.59 8.48
C LEU A 112 -1.46 -3.34 9.54
N ARG A 113 -1.92 -4.57 9.21
CA ARG A 113 -2.63 -5.43 10.16
C ARG A 113 -1.76 -5.87 11.33
N TYR A 114 -0.49 -6.17 11.08
CA TYR A 114 0.49 -6.48 12.12
C TYR A 114 0.67 -5.32 13.11
N LEU A 115 0.58 -4.07 12.64
CA LEU A 115 0.56 -2.86 13.47
C LEU A 115 -0.81 -2.54 14.09
N GLY A 116 -1.82 -3.42 13.93
CA GLY A 116 -3.16 -3.23 14.49
C GLY A 116 -4.11 -2.37 13.64
N HIS A 117 -3.74 -2.04 12.40
CA HIS A 117 -4.61 -1.31 11.47
C HIS A 117 -5.41 -2.28 10.60
N ASP A 118 -6.65 -2.57 11.01
CA ASP A 118 -7.53 -3.53 10.32
C ASP A 118 -8.26 -2.97 9.09
N ALA A 119 -8.41 -1.64 8.99
CA ALA A 119 -9.13 -0.94 7.93
C ALA A 119 -8.33 -0.85 6.62
N VAL A 120 -7.76 -1.97 6.17
CA VAL A 120 -6.94 -2.05 4.95
C VAL A 120 -7.47 -3.10 3.98
N LYS A 121 -7.50 -2.76 2.69
CA LYS A 121 -7.92 -3.60 1.57
C LYS A 121 -6.87 -3.62 0.48
N VAL A 122 -6.84 -4.68 -0.32
CA VAL A 122 -6.01 -4.77 -1.53
C VAL A 122 -6.90 -4.45 -2.75
N LEU A 123 -6.39 -3.65 -3.70
CA LEU A 123 -7.09 -3.38 -4.95
C LEU A 123 -7.08 -4.62 -5.84
N ASP A 124 -8.26 -5.13 -6.17
CA ASP A 124 -8.41 -6.31 -7.02
C ASP A 124 -7.94 -6.01 -8.45
N GLY A 125 -7.06 -6.86 -8.98
CA GLY A 125 -6.39 -6.68 -10.28
C GLY A 125 -5.31 -5.57 -10.32
N GLY A 126 -5.10 -4.83 -9.22
CA GLY A 126 -4.03 -3.85 -9.08
C GLY A 126 -4.05 -2.70 -10.10
N PHE A 127 -2.89 -2.10 -10.33
CA PHE A 127 -2.73 -0.96 -11.23
C PHE A 127 -3.08 -1.31 -12.69
N GLN A 128 -2.83 -2.54 -13.12
CA GLN A 128 -3.16 -2.98 -14.48
C GLN A 128 -4.68 -2.95 -14.71
N ALA A 129 -5.48 -3.48 -13.78
CA ALA A 129 -6.94 -3.44 -13.89
C ALA A 129 -7.48 -2.01 -13.85
N TRP A 130 -6.85 -1.13 -13.06
CA TRP A 130 -7.18 0.31 -13.01
C TRP A 130 -7.01 0.98 -14.38
N GLN A 131 -5.86 0.74 -15.03
CA GLN A 131 -5.59 1.28 -16.37
C GLN A 131 -6.53 0.68 -17.44
N VAL A 132 -6.80 -0.63 -17.39
CA VAL A 132 -7.74 -1.29 -18.31
C VAL A 132 -9.15 -0.72 -18.19
N ALA A 133 -9.56 -0.35 -16.98
CA ALA A 133 -10.84 0.32 -16.74
C ALA A 133 -10.89 1.77 -17.25
N GLY A 134 -9.77 2.34 -17.71
CA GLY A 134 -9.70 3.69 -18.26
C GLY A 134 -9.78 4.80 -17.21
N TYR A 135 -9.48 4.48 -15.95
CA TYR A 135 -9.52 5.47 -14.86
C TYR A 135 -8.27 6.37 -14.84
N PRO A 136 -8.35 7.56 -14.21
CA PRO A 136 -7.27 8.54 -14.22
C PRO A 136 -5.96 8.04 -13.58
N VAL A 137 -4.82 8.51 -14.07
CA VAL A 137 -3.45 8.25 -13.57
C VAL A 137 -2.62 9.53 -13.50
#